data_AF-A0A5K1H0T2-F1
#
_entry.id   AF-A0A5K1H0T2-F1
#
_cell.length_a   1.000
_cell.length_b   1.000
_cell.length_c   1.000
_cell.angle_alpha   90.00
_cell.angle_beta   90.00
_cell.angle_gamma   90.00
#
_symmetry.space_group_name_H-M   'P 1'
#
loop_
_entity.id
_entity.type
_entity.pdbx_description
1 polymer ?
#
loop_
_entity_poly.entity_id
_entity_poly.type
_entity_poly.pdbx_seq_one_letter_code
_entity_poly.pdbx_strand_id
1 'polypeptide(L)' 'LQCEPNPVANMSACPSMHCKGTNMVIGDSVTGTGCGSPTCSYAGYTNQSILTAIAAGQTCVPA' A
#
# COMPACT_ATOMS: atom_id res chain seq x y z
N LEU A 1 -0.90 -11.34 -1.18
CA LEU A 1 -1.49 -10.90 0.10
C LEU A 1 -2.05 -9.51 -0.16
N GLN A 2 -3.34 -9.28 0.07
CA GLN A 2 -3.97 -7.96 -0.10
C GLN A 2 -4.30 -7.42 1.29
N CYS A 3 -3.72 -6.28 1.64
CA CYS A 3 -3.95 -5.63 2.94
C CYS A 3 -4.70 -4.33 2.70
N GLU A 4 -5.62 -4.00 3.59
CA GLU A 4 -6.39 -2.76 3.53
C GLU A 4 -6.37 -2.04 4.89
N PRO A 5 -6.45 -0.70 4.91
CA PRO A 5 -6.55 0.09 6.14
C PRO A 5 -7.86 -0.24 6.85
N ASN A 6 -7.82 -0.44 8.17
CA ASN A 6 -9.05 -0.59 8.95
C ASN A 6 -9.69 0.81 9.19
N PRO A 7 -10.90 1.09 8.65
CA PRO A 7 -11.55 2.40 8.80
C PRO A 7 -12.02 2.70 10.23
N VAL A 8 -12.07 1.70 11.12
CA VAL A 8 -12.47 1.85 12.53
C VAL A 8 -11.31 2.38 13.40
N ALA A 9 -10.09 2.46 12.86
CA ALA A 9 -8.93 3.05 13.52
C ALA A 9 -9.02 4.60 13.53
N ASN A 10 -10.10 5.15 14.06
CA ASN A 10 -10.28 6.58 14.29
C ASN A 10 -9.49 7.02 15.55
N MET A 11 -8.21 6.66 15.62
CA MET A 11 -7.39 6.89 16.81
C MET A 11 -6.12 7.62 16.43
N SER A 12 -5.89 8.76 17.07
CA SER A 12 -4.60 9.48 17.10
C SER A 12 -3.40 8.60 17.52
N ALA A 13 -3.64 7.34 17.89
CA ALA A 13 -2.65 6.33 18.24
C ALA A 13 -2.26 5.38 17.08
N CYS A 14 -2.95 5.40 15.94
CA CYS A 14 -2.62 4.51 14.83
C CYS A 14 -1.57 5.14 13.89
N PRO A 15 -0.53 4.39 13.48
CA PRO A 15 0.51 4.91 12.60
C PRO A 15 -0.03 5.18 11.19
N SER A 16 0.59 6.12 10.49
CA SER A 16 0.29 6.38 9.08
C SER A 16 0.49 5.13 8.23
N MET A 17 -0.45 4.88 7.31
CA MET A 17 -0.38 3.81 6.32
C MET A 17 -0.06 4.33 4.91
N HIS A 18 0.45 5.56 4.79
CA HIS A 18 0.85 6.14 3.51
C HIS A 18 2.18 5.58 3.00
N CYS A 19 2.23 5.25 1.72
CA CYS A 19 3.47 5.00 1.02
C CYS A 19 4.32 6.27 0.91
N LYS A 20 5.61 6.14 1.24
CA LYS A 20 6.55 7.26 1.20
C LYS A 20 6.60 7.89 -0.20
N GLY A 21 6.39 9.21 -0.27
CA GLY A 21 6.51 9.99 -1.50
C GLY A 21 5.28 9.93 -2.41
N THR A 22 4.17 9.34 -1.95
CA THR A 22 2.89 9.34 -2.65
C THR A 22 1.74 9.67 -1.70
N ASN A 23 0.56 9.95 -2.26
CA ASN A 23 -0.69 10.05 -1.49
C ASN A 23 -1.41 8.70 -1.37
N MET A 24 -0.74 7.60 -1.72
CA MET A 24 -1.32 6.26 -1.72
C MET A 24 -1.27 5.67 -0.31
N VAL A 25 -2.36 5.07 0.14
CA VAL A 25 -2.39 4.22 1.34
C VAL A 25 -2.24 2.75 0.96
N ILE A 26 -1.86 1.91 1.93
CA ILE A 26 -1.81 0.45 1.74
C ILE A 26 -3.11 -0.03 1.05
N GLY A 27 -2.97 -0.81 -0.02
CA GLY A 27 -4.08 -1.30 -0.83
C GLY A 27 -4.37 -0.45 -2.08
N ASP A 28 -3.96 0.81 -2.11
CA ASP A 28 -4.10 1.65 -3.30
C ASP A 28 -3.21 1.15 -4.43
N SER A 29 -3.73 1.23 -5.64
CA SER A 29 -2.99 0.96 -6.88
C SER A 29 -3.21 2.12 -7.84
N VAL A 30 -2.20 2.40 -8.68
CA VAL A 30 -2.36 3.39 -9.75
C VAL A 30 -3.32 2.82 -10.80
N THR A 31 -4.58 3.25 -10.76
CA THR A 31 -5.61 2.85 -11.72
C THR A 31 -5.28 3.36 -13.12
N GLY A 32 -5.33 2.49 -14.12
CA GLY A 32 -5.22 2.86 -15.54
C GLY A 32 -4.15 2.12 -16.34
N THR A 33 -3.25 1.37 -15.70
CA THR A 33 -2.20 0.62 -16.42
C THR A 33 -2.54 -0.85 -16.68
N GLY A 34 -3.60 -1.41 -16.09
CA GLY A 34 -4.07 -2.79 -16.31
C GLY A 34 -3.11 -3.86 -15.75
N CYS A 35 -1.82 -3.72 -16.03
CA CYS A 35 -0.74 -4.52 -15.51
C CYS A 35 0.52 -3.69 -15.24
N GLY A 36 1.34 -4.13 -14.29
CA GLY A 36 2.51 -3.39 -13.80
C GLY A 36 2.17 -2.17 -12.95
N SER A 37 0.89 -1.94 -12.63
CA SER A 37 0.44 -0.82 -11.82
C SER A 37 1.09 -0.87 -10.43
N PRO A 38 1.91 0.13 -10.05
CA PRO A 38 2.50 0.15 -8.73
C PRO A 38 1.39 0.19 -7.68
N THR A 39 1.56 -0.62 -6.64
CA THR A 39 0.58 -0.77 -5.55
C THR A 39 1.27 -0.45 -4.24
N CYS A 40 0.61 0.34 -3.39
CA CYS A 40 1.13 0.59 -2.05
C CYS A 40 0.89 -0.65 -1.18
N SER A 41 1.97 -1.27 -0.74
CA SER A 41 1.95 -2.54 -0.02
C SER A 41 2.50 -2.40 1.39
N TYR A 42 1.97 -3.21 2.30
CA TYR A 42 2.53 -3.39 3.63
C TYR A 42 3.90 -4.06 3.55
N ALA A 43 4.92 -3.43 4.13
CA ALA A 43 6.30 -3.91 4.13
C ALA A 43 6.77 -4.42 5.51
N GLY A 44 5.98 -4.21 6.56
CA GLY A 44 6.30 -4.66 7.91
C GLY A 44 5.85 -3.67 8.99
N TYR A 45 6.22 -3.98 10.24
CA TYR A 45 5.92 -3.15 11.40
C TYR A 45 7.10 -3.15 12.35
N THR A 46 7.52 -1.97 12.80
CA THR A 46 8.63 -1.81 13.75
C THR A 46 8.41 -0.59 14.64
N ASN A 47 8.74 -0.68 15.93
CA ASN A 47 8.65 0.42 16.90
C ASN A 47 7.35 1.23 16.81
N GLN A 48 6.20 0.55 16.74
CA GLN A 48 4.90 1.20 16.61
C GLN A 48 4.72 2.03 15.33
N SER A 49 5.46 1.71 14.27
CA SER A 49 5.36 2.32 12.95
C SER A 49 5.10 1.27 11.89
N ILE A 50 4.19 1.57 10.98
CA ILE A 50 3.88 0.73 9.83
C ILE A 50 4.88 1.09 8.72
N LEU A 51 5.56 0.07 8.20
CA LEU A 51 6.43 0.20 7.04
C LEU A 51 5.61 -0.09 5.79
N THR A 52 5.71 0.80 4.83
CA THR A 52 5.03 0.72 3.54
C THR A 52 6.05 0.74 2.42
N ALA A 53 5.78 0.04 1.33
CA ALA A 53 6.59 0.10 0.11
C ALA A 53 5.70 0.17 -1.13
N ILE A 54 6.16 0.88 -2.15
CA ILE A 54 5.60 0.78 -3.48
C ILE A 54 6.07 -0.55 -4.06
N ALA A 55 5.17 -1.52 -4.14
CA ALA A 55 5.43 -2.78 -4.82
C ALA A 55 5.17 -2.59 -6.32
N ALA A 56 6.05 -3.16 -7.15
CA ALA A 56 5.75 -3.31 -8.57
C ALA A 56 4.48 -4.14 -8.71
N GLY A 57 3.53 -3.68 -9.54
CA GLY A 57 2.34 -4.45 -9.85
C GLY A 57 2.70 -5.77 -10.54
N GLN A 58 1.75 -6.70 -10.60
CA GLN A 58 1.97 -7.92 -11.38
C GLN A 58 2.37 -7.58 -12.82
N THR A 59 3.46 -8.19 -13.28
CA THR A 59 3.83 -8.17 -14.69
C THR A 59 2.87 -9.07 -15.44
N CYS A 60 2.06 -8.52 -16.34
CA CYS A 60 1.28 -9.34 -17.26
C CYS A 60 2.25 -9.96 -18.26
N VAL A 61 2.18 -11.27 -18.40
CA VAL A 61 2.74 -11.94 -19.56
C VAL A 61 1.66 -11.85 -20.65
N PRO A 62 1.94 -11.21 -21.81
CA PRO A 62 1.00 -11.27 -22.92
C PRO A 62 0.84 -12.73 -23.35
N ALA A 63 -0.41 -13.13 -23.62
CA ALA A 63 -0.76 -14.45 -24.14
C ALA A 63 -0.24 -14.65 -25.57
#